data_AF-A0A259PLW2-F1
#
_entry.id   AF-A0A259PLW2-F1
#
_cell.length_a   1.000
_cell.length_b   1.000
_cell.length_c   1.000
_cell.angle_alpha   90.00
_cell.angle_beta   90.00
_cell.angle_gamma   90.00
#
_symmetry.space_group_name_H-M   'P 1'
#
loop_
_entity.id
_entity.type
_entity.pdbx_description
1 polymer ?
#
loop_
_entity_poly.entity_id
_entity_poly.type
_entity_poly.pdbx_seq_one_letter_code
_entity_poly.pdbx_strand_id
1 'polypeptide(L)'
;MHLVGGITGTVLIGFLATNNQGAWYPTGAKSGLFYGGGVTQLLTQVVVALFAVVFSFVLTWVIGSVLKAAGGIRLPEEVEVGGIDLAVHGESAYETLGAARVVSEVK
;
A
#
# COMPACT_ATOMS: atom_id res chain seq x y z
N MET A 1 -4.03 -5.42 4.33
CA MET A 1 -2.56 -5.67 4.37
C MET A 1 -2.04 -5.68 2.94
N HIS A 2 -0.94 -5.00 2.61
CA HIS A 2 -0.51 -4.81 1.21
C HIS A 2 1.00 -4.97 0.97
N LEU A 3 1.85 -4.16 1.61
CA LEU A 3 3.30 -4.17 1.36
C LEU A 3 3.96 -5.51 1.71
N VAL A 4 3.88 -5.92 2.98
CA VAL A 4 4.54 -7.15 3.47
C VAL A 4 3.97 -8.39 2.79
N GLY A 5 2.65 -8.44 2.63
CA GLY A 5 1.96 -9.54 1.93
C GLY A 5 2.33 -9.60 0.45
N GLY A 6 2.42 -8.44 -0.21
CA GLY A 6 2.82 -8.33 -1.61
C GLY A 6 4.26 -8.78 -1.83
N ILE A 7 5.22 -8.28 -1.04
CA ILE A 7 6.63 -8.69 -1.13
C ILE A 7 6.77 -10.19 -0.88
N THR A 8 6.15 -10.70 0.19
CA THR A 8 6.19 -12.13 0.52
C THR A 8 5.63 -12.97 -0.62
N GLY A 9 4.45 -12.60 -1.15
CA GLY A 9 3.82 -13.29 -2.27
C GLY A 9 4.68 -13.27 -3.54
N THR A 10 5.20 -12.11 -3.93
CA THR A 10 6.06 -11.96 -5.12
C THR A 10 7.33 -12.80 -5.01
N VAL A 11 8.02 -12.77 -3.87
CA VAL A 11 9.23 -13.59 -3.67
C VAL A 11 8.90 -15.08 -3.68
N LEU A 12 7.75 -15.50 -3.12
CA LEU A 12 7.31 -16.90 -3.14
C LEU A 12 7.04 -17.43 -4.56
N ILE A 13 6.65 -16.58 -5.52
CA ILE A 13 6.59 -16.98 -6.95
C ILE A 13 7.96 -17.47 -7.44
N GLY A 14 9.04 -16.86 -6.95
CA GLY A 14 10.42 -17.26 -7.23
C GLY A 14 10.74 -18.70 -6.84
N PHE A 15 10.11 -19.19 -5.78
CA PHE A 15 10.28 -20.56 -5.28
C PHE A 15 9.27 -21.52 -5.90
N LEU A 16 8.02 -21.10 -6.01
CA LEU A 16 6.85 -21.98 -6.18
C LEU A 16 6.18 -21.89 -7.56
N ALA A 17 6.69 -21.12 -8.52
CA ALA A 17 6.09 -21.04 -9.85
C ALA A 17 6.16 -22.39 -10.59
N THR A 18 5.08 -22.77 -11.29
CA THR A 18 5.07 -23.91 -12.22
C THR A 18 4.69 -23.42 -13.61
N ASN A 19 5.43 -23.81 -14.65
CA ASN A 19 5.19 -23.37 -16.02
C ASN A 19 4.13 -24.21 -16.78
N ASN A 20 3.49 -25.15 -16.10
CA ASN A 20 2.53 -26.10 -16.69
C ASN A 20 1.08 -25.59 -16.68
N GLN A 21 0.82 -24.46 -16.02
CA GLN A 21 -0.53 -24.01 -15.65
C GLN A 21 -1.13 -22.97 -16.60
N GLY A 22 -0.51 -22.73 -17.76
CA GLY A 22 -0.93 -21.69 -18.71
C GLY A 22 -0.60 -20.28 -18.19
N ALA A 23 0.57 -19.77 -18.53
CA ALA A 23 0.94 -18.39 -18.22
C ALA A 23 0.41 -17.42 -19.27
N TRP A 24 0.04 -16.20 -18.86
CA TRP A 24 -0.34 -15.12 -19.79
C TRP A 24 0.79 -14.78 -20.78
N TYR A 25 2.04 -14.96 -20.35
CA TYR A 25 3.24 -14.83 -21.16
C TYR A 25 4.04 -16.14 -21.13
N PRO A 26 3.66 -17.14 -21.96
CA PRO A 26 4.22 -18.48 -21.90
C PRO A 26 5.73 -18.53 -22.14
N THR A 27 6.24 -17.66 -23.02
CA THR A 27 7.66 -17.65 -23.41
C THR A 27 8.59 -17.08 -22.32
N GLY A 28 8.07 -16.25 -21.42
CA GLY A 28 8.83 -15.74 -20.27
C GLY A 28 8.59 -16.51 -18.98
N ALA A 29 7.61 -17.42 -18.95
CA ALA A 29 7.28 -18.19 -17.76
C ALA A 29 8.36 -19.23 -17.46
N LYS A 30 8.95 -19.14 -16.28
CA LYS A 30 9.92 -20.11 -15.77
C LYS A 30 9.40 -20.76 -14.50
N SER A 31 9.73 -22.03 -14.33
CA SER A 31 9.50 -22.73 -13.06
C SER A 31 10.29 -22.05 -11.93
N GLY A 32 9.77 -22.16 -10.72
CA GLY A 32 10.42 -21.69 -9.51
C GLY A 32 11.60 -22.59 -9.13
N LEU A 33 12.37 -22.13 -8.15
CA LEU A 33 13.59 -22.80 -7.69
C LEU A 33 13.33 -24.25 -7.24
N PHE A 34 12.21 -24.51 -6.56
CA PHE A 34 11.87 -25.86 -6.08
C PHE A 34 11.40 -26.81 -7.18
N TYR A 35 11.12 -26.29 -8.37
CA TYR A 35 10.62 -27.04 -9.52
C TYR A 35 11.62 -27.09 -10.67
N GLY A 36 12.91 -26.92 -10.38
CA GLY A 36 14.00 -27.11 -11.35
C GLY A 36 14.22 -25.94 -12.31
N GLY A 37 13.56 -24.79 -12.12
CA GLY A 37 13.76 -23.60 -12.98
C GLY A 37 15.02 -22.79 -12.68
N GLY A 38 15.83 -23.24 -11.71
CA GLY A 38 17.04 -22.56 -11.26
C GLY A 38 16.77 -21.24 -10.54
N VAL A 39 17.83 -20.43 -10.35
CA VAL A 39 17.74 -19.18 -9.58
C VAL A 39 17.15 -18.00 -10.35
N THR A 40 17.00 -18.12 -11.67
CA THR A 40 16.61 -16.98 -12.52
C THR A 40 15.25 -16.42 -12.11
N GLN A 41 14.25 -17.29 -11.89
CA GLN A 41 12.91 -16.83 -11.54
C GLN A 41 12.88 -16.13 -10.17
N LEU A 42 13.60 -16.68 -9.18
CA LEU A 42 13.71 -16.07 -7.86
C LEU A 42 14.35 -14.67 -7.91
N LEU A 43 15.47 -14.54 -8.62
CA LEU A 43 16.15 -13.25 -8.77
C LEU A 43 15.27 -12.24 -9.50
N THR A 44 14.57 -12.65 -10.56
CA THR A 44 13.63 -11.79 -11.27
C THR A 44 12.54 -11.26 -10.34
N GLN A 45 11.92 -12.13 -9.53
CA GLN A 45 10.86 -11.71 -8.60
C GLN A 45 11.38 -10.76 -7.52
N VAL A 46 12.60 -10.98 -7.00
CA VAL A 46 13.23 -10.07 -6.04
C VAL A 46 13.48 -8.70 -6.65
N VAL A 47 14.03 -8.64 -7.87
CA VAL A 47 14.27 -7.38 -8.59
C VAL A 47 12.96 -6.64 -8.86
N VAL A 48 11.92 -7.35 -9.30
CA VAL A 48 10.58 -6.76 -9.52
C VAL A 48 9.99 -6.20 -8.23
N ALA A 49 10.08 -6.93 -7.12
CA ALA A 49 9.59 -6.47 -5.83
C ALA A 49 10.33 -5.20 -5.35
N LEU A 50 11.66 -5.20 -5.43
CA LEU A 50 12.48 -4.04 -5.07
C LEU A 50 12.19 -2.84 -5.96
N PHE A 51 12.07 -3.06 -7.27
CA PHE A 51 11.73 -2.00 -8.21
C PHE A 51 10.36 -1.39 -7.87
N ALA A 52 9.34 -2.21 -7.62
CA ALA A 52 8.01 -1.73 -7.25
C ALA A 52 8.03 -0.88 -5.96
N VAL A 53 8.78 -1.32 -4.94
CA VAL A 53 8.95 -0.58 -3.68
C VAL A 53 9.63 0.77 -3.93
N VAL A 54 10.77 0.78 -4.61
CA VAL A 54 11.52 2.01 -4.88
C VAL A 54 10.72 2.95 -5.76
N PHE A 55 10.15 2.46 -6.85
CA PHE A 55 9.38 3.26 -7.79
C PHE A 55 8.16 3.91 -7.13
N SER A 56 7.35 3.12 -6.42
CA SER A 56 6.16 3.65 -5.72
C SER A 56 6.55 4.63 -4.63
N PHE A 57 7.56 4.32 -3.80
CA PHE A 57 8.02 5.24 -2.77
C PHE A 57 8.53 6.56 -3.35
N VAL A 58 9.42 6.50 -4.35
CA VAL A 58 10.02 7.71 -4.96
C VAL A 58 8.95 8.57 -5.61
N LEU A 59 8.08 7.99 -6.44
CA LEU A 59 7.03 8.77 -7.10
C LEU A 59 6.03 9.34 -6.08
N THR A 60 5.57 8.54 -5.12
CA THR A 60 4.65 9.04 -4.08
C THR A 60 5.31 10.14 -3.26
N TRP A 61 6.60 10.03 -2.93
CA TRP A 61 7.33 11.05 -2.20
C TRP A 61 7.48 12.35 -3.02
N VAL A 62 7.81 12.25 -4.30
CA VAL A 62 7.91 13.41 -5.20
C VAL A 62 6.54 14.09 -5.32
N ILE A 63 5.48 13.33 -5.62
CA ILE A 63 4.12 13.87 -5.72
C ILE A 63 3.69 14.52 -4.41
N GLY A 64 3.89 13.85 -3.28
CA GLY A 64 3.56 14.37 -1.96
C GLY A 64 4.33 15.65 -1.63
N SER A 65 5.59 15.75 -2.04
CA SER A 65 6.42 16.96 -1.84
C SER A 65 5.94 18.13 -2.70
N VAL A 66 5.57 17.88 -3.96
CA VAL A 66 4.98 18.90 -4.85
C VAL A 66 3.65 19.39 -4.27
N LEU A 67 2.78 18.48 -3.85
CA LEU A 67 1.49 18.83 -3.24
C LEU A 67 1.68 19.61 -1.94
N LYS A 68 2.66 19.24 -1.11
CA LYS A 68 3.02 20.00 0.10
C LYS A 68 3.43 21.43 -0.22
N ALA A 69 4.20 21.65 -1.29
CA ALA A 69 4.56 22.99 -1.74
C ALA A 69 3.36 23.77 -2.33
N ALA A 70 2.38 23.07 -2.90
CA ALA A 70 1.19 23.65 -3.52
C ALA A 70 0.02 23.93 -2.54
N GLY A 71 0.23 23.79 -1.23
CA GLY A 71 -0.80 24.02 -0.20
C GLY A 71 -1.12 22.80 0.67
N GLY A 72 -0.57 21.63 0.36
CA GLY A 72 -0.73 20.40 1.12
C GLY A 72 -2.06 19.68 0.86
N ILE A 73 -2.08 18.38 1.16
CA ILE A 73 -3.30 17.55 1.14
C ILE A 73 -3.84 17.26 2.55
N ARG A 74 -3.06 17.57 3.58
CA ARG A 74 -3.39 17.32 4.98
C ARG A 74 -3.99 18.59 5.59
N LEU A 75 -5.10 18.46 6.30
CA LEU A 75 -5.76 19.59 6.96
C LEU A 75 -4.94 20.07 8.17
N PRO A 76 -5.16 21.32 8.61
CA PRO A 76 -4.62 21.80 9.88
C PRO A 76 -5.01 20.89 11.04
N GLU A 77 -4.11 20.71 12.01
CA GLU A 77 -4.30 19.79 13.14
C GLU A 77 -5.57 20.11 13.95
N GLU A 78 -5.90 21.40 14.12
CA GLU A 78 -7.14 21.86 14.76
C GLU A 78 -8.40 21.31 14.07
N VAL A 79 -8.39 21.19 12.74
CA VAL A 79 -9.50 20.62 11.96
C VAL A 79 -9.48 19.09 12.03
N GLU A 80 -8.30 18.47 12.01
CA GLU A 80 -8.19 17.00 12.11
C GLU A 80 -8.67 16.47 13.47
N VAL A 81 -8.30 17.17 14.56
CA VAL A 81 -8.68 16.79 15.93
C VAL A 81 -10.14 17.16 16.22
N GLY A 82 -10.61 18.30 15.70
CA GLY A 82 -11.99 18.78 15.88
C GLY A 82 -13.05 17.98 15.09
N GLY A 83 -12.63 17.14 14.16
CA GLY A 83 -13.51 16.33 13.32
C GLY A 83 -13.65 16.91 11.92
N ILE A 84 -13.00 16.24 10.95
CA ILE A 84 -13.02 16.64 9.53
C ILE A 84 -14.45 16.57 8.98
N ASP A 85 -15.25 15.61 9.41
CA ASP A 85 -16.65 15.45 8.97
C ASP A 85 -17.45 16.71 9.31
N LEU A 86 -17.31 17.25 10.52
CA LEU A 86 -17.99 18.48 10.91
C LEU A 86 -17.45 19.70 10.16
N ALA A 87 -16.13 19.81 10.06
CA ALA A 87 -15.48 21.00 9.49
C ALA A 87 -15.62 21.12 7.96
N VAL A 88 -15.67 20.00 7.24
CA VAL A 88 -15.69 19.97 5.77
C VAL A 88 -17.04 19.53 5.23
N HIS A 89 -17.74 18.62 5.91
CA HIS A 89 -19.00 18.06 5.44
C HIS A 89 -20.22 18.55 6.23
N GLY A 90 -20.02 19.25 7.36
CA GLY A 90 -21.10 19.77 8.20
C GLY A 90 -21.95 18.69 8.87
N GLU A 91 -21.44 17.46 8.93
CA GLU A 91 -22.15 16.30 9.46
C GLU A 91 -21.36 15.59 10.55
N SER A 92 -22.08 14.84 11.39
CA SER A 92 -21.50 13.89 12.32
C SER A 92 -21.80 12.49 11.83
N ALA A 93 -20.75 11.70 11.55
CA ALA A 93 -20.88 10.36 10.97
C ALA A 93 -21.73 9.39 11.80
N TYR A 94 -21.85 9.61 13.12
CA TYR A 94 -22.46 8.66 14.05
C TYR A 94 -23.43 9.26 15.07
N GLU A 95 -23.96 10.48 14.86
CA GLU A 95 -24.88 11.12 15.82
C GLU A 95 -26.20 10.35 16.05
N THR A 96 -26.53 9.37 15.21
CA THR A 96 -27.71 8.50 15.39
C THR A 96 -27.47 7.32 16.36
N LEU A 97 -26.23 7.06 16.82
CA LEU A 97 -25.90 5.94 17.71
C LEU A 97 -25.23 6.42 19.02
N GLY A 98 -26.03 7.03 19.89
CA GLY A 98 -25.72 7.12 21.32
C GLY A 98 -25.51 8.53 21.84
N ALA A 99 -26.58 9.07 22.44
CA ALA A 99 -26.44 10.11 23.45
C ALA A 99 -25.36 9.72 24.48
N ALA A 100 -24.53 10.70 24.84
CA ALA A 100 -23.54 10.72 25.93
C ALA A 100 -22.13 10.15 25.65
N ARG A 101 -21.22 11.03 25.21
CA ARG A 101 -19.91 11.17 25.87
C ARG A 101 -19.59 12.64 26.10
N VAL A 102 -19.72 13.05 27.35
CA VAL A 102 -19.16 14.29 27.88
C VAL A 102 -17.64 14.12 27.91
N VAL A 103 -16.91 14.93 27.16
CA VAL A 103 -15.45 15.06 27.31
C VAL A 103 -15.20 16.07 28.42
N SER A 104 -14.75 15.59 29.58
CA SER A 104 -14.07 16.46 30.55
C SER A 104 -12.64 16.66 30.07
N GLU A 105 -12.23 17.92 29.84
CA GLU A 105 -10.83 18.29 29.63
C GLU A 105 -9.95 17.74 30.75
N VAL A 106 -8.82 17.13 30.40
CA VAL A 106 -7.70 16.94 31.31
C VAL A 106 -6.73 18.08 31.04
N LYS A 107 -6.54 18.92 32.06
CA LYS A 107 -5.54 20.01 32.09
C LYS A 107 -4.12 19.51 31.85
#